data_AF-A0A1V5BM86-F1
#
_entry.id   AF-A0A1V5BM86-F1
#
_cell.length_a   1.000
_cell.length_b   1.000
_cell.length_c   1.000
_cell.angle_alpha   90.00
_cell.angle_beta   90.00
_cell.angle_gamma   90.00
#
_symmetry.space_group_name_H-M   'P 1'
#
loop_
_entity.id
_entity.type
_entity.pdbx_description
1 polymer ?
#
loop_
_entity_poly.entity_id
_entity_poly.type
_entity_poly.pdbx_seq_one_letter_code
_entity_poly.pdbx_strand_id
1 'polypeptide(L)'
;MLVNLVYREQGLILGEGNPKNIRSLEDLARPGLTFVNRQRGSGTRILLDYRLAELGVDTDIIHGYDHEEYTHMAVAAAVKAGAADVGLGIRAAAQALGLKYIGIAQERYDLCIPAEYFDTPYIQRLLEVVSLYDLRDCGKVMWQS
;
A
#
# COMPACT_ATOMS: atom_id res chain seq x y z
N MET A 1 18.95 -6.56 14.93
CA MET A 1 17.77 -7.46 14.93
C MET A 1 16.63 -6.82 14.17
N LEU A 2 15.89 -7.61 13.40
CA LEU A 2 14.65 -7.19 12.75
C LEU A 2 13.47 -7.85 13.45
N VAL A 3 12.51 -7.05 13.92
CA VAL A 3 11.29 -7.53 14.59
C VAL A 3 10.08 -7.12 13.77
N ASN A 4 9.22 -8.06 13.38
CA ASN A 4 8.04 -7.74 12.58
C ASN A 4 7.05 -6.88 13.39
N LEU A 5 6.65 -5.76 12.80
CA LEU A 5 5.66 -4.86 13.38
C LEU A 5 4.27 -5.11 12.77
N VAL A 6 4.17 -5.01 11.46
CA VAL A 6 2.87 -5.09 10.78
C VAL A 6 3.04 -5.46 9.32
N TYR A 7 2.02 -6.14 8.79
CA TYR A 7 1.82 -6.26 7.36
C TYR A 7 0.76 -5.27 6.90
N ARG A 8 1.08 -4.49 5.87
CA ARG A 8 0.11 -3.62 5.21
C ARG A 8 -0.19 -4.18 3.83
N GLU A 9 -1.47 -4.26 3.51
CA GLU A 9 -1.91 -4.59 2.17
C GLU A 9 -2.09 -3.31 1.36
N GLN A 10 -1.50 -3.29 0.16
CA GLN A 10 -1.70 -2.26 -0.86
C GLN A 10 -2.53 -2.85 -1.99
N GLY A 11 -3.36 -2.01 -2.60
CA GLY A 11 -4.29 -2.48 -3.59
C GLY A 11 -5.03 -1.36 -4.32
N LEU A 12 -5.72 -1.76 -5.38
CA LEU A 12 -6.48 -0.86 -6.23
C LEU A 12 -7.78 -0.47 -5.52
N ILE A 13 -7.98 0.84 -5.38
CA ILE A 13 -9.21 1.47 -4.95
C ILE A 13 -10.00 1.82 -6.21
N LEU A 14 -11.23 1.33 -6.29
CA LEU A 14 -12.07 1.39 -7.48
C LEU A 14 -13.43 1.99 -7.14
N GLY A 15 -14.06 2.62 -8.13
CA GLY A 15 -15.46 3.04 -8.03
C GLY A 15 -16.37 1.88 -7.57
N GLU A 16 -17.46 2.23 -6.89
CA GLU A 16 -18.44 1.25 -6.42
C GLU A 16 -18.92 0.35 -7.58
N GLY A 17 -19.01 -0.96 -7.32
CA GLY A 17 -19.37 -1.95 -8.34
C GLY A 17 -18.26 -2.29 -9.35
N ASN A 18 -17.18 -1.50 -9.45
CA ASN A 18 -16.12 -1.63 -10.46
C ASN A 18 -16.69 -1.66 -11.90
N PRO A 19 -17.30 -0.55 -12.37
CA PRO A 19 -18.02 -0.50 -13.65
C PRO A 19 -17.12 -0.75 -14.86
N LYS A 20 -15.82 -0.47 -14.72
CA LYS A 20 -14.81 -0.71 -15.75
C LYS A 20 -14.23 -2.11 -15.72
N ASN A 21 -14.69 -3.00 -14.82
CA ASN A 21 -14.21 -4.38 -14.69
C ASN A 21 -12.67 -4.48 -14.62
N ILE A 22 -12.05 -3.66 -13.77
CA ILE A 22 -10.62 -3.68 -13.45
C ILE A 22 -10.33 -4.84 -12.50
N ARG A 23 -9.29 -5.62 -12.75
CA ARG A 23 -8.97 -6.84 -12.01
C ARG A 23 -7.52 -6.88 -11.53
N SER A 24 -6.61 -6.20 -12.22
CA SER A 24 -5.18 -6.24 -11.90
C SER A 24 -4.46 -4.94 -12.32
N LEU A 25 -3.14 -4.90 -12.14
CA LEU A 25 -2.32 -3.73 -12.51
C LEU A 25 -2.16 -3.59 -14.03
N GLU A 26 -2.17 -4.69 -14.77
CA GLU A 26 -2.09 -4.72 -16.23
C GLU A 26 -3.27 -4.02 -16.88
N ASP A 27 -4.44 -4.03 -16.23
CA ASP A 27 -5.62 -3.31 -16.71
C ASP A 27 -5.41 -1.79 -16.75
N LEU A 28 -4.46 -1.22 -15.97
CA LEU A 28 -4.19 0.22 -15.94
C LEU A 28 -3.71 0.76 -17.30
N ALA A 29 -3.14 -0.10 -18.14
CA ALA A 29 -2.71 0.25 -19.49
C ALA A 29 -3.87 0.30 -20.52
N ARG A 30 -5.09 -0.11 -20.13
CA ARG A 30 -6.22 -0.10 -21.06
C ARG A 30 -6.69 1.33 -21.35
N PRO A 31 -7.08 1.63 -22.61
CA PRO A 31 -7.66 2.92 -22.94
C PRO A 31 -8.98 3.15 -22.20
N GLY A 32 -9.26 4.43 -21.89
CA GLY A 32 -10.52 4.83 -21.24
C GLY A 32 -10.58 4.58 -19.73
N LEU A 33 -9.42 4.36 -19.10
CA LEU A 33 -9.21 4.41 -17.65
C LEU A 33 -8.39 5.64 -17.29
N THR A 34 -8.73 6.26 -16.17
CA THR A 34 -7.94 7.34 -15.55
C THR A 34 -7.44 6.87 -14.19
N PHE A 35 -6.13 6.83 -14.03
CA PHE A 35 -5.47 6.48 -12.78
C PHE A 35 -5.17 7.73 -11.94
N VAL A 36 -5.12 7.58 -10.63
CA VAL A 36 -4.56 8.55 -9.69
C VAL A 36 -3.58 7.88 -8.75
N ASN A 37 -2.44 8.51 -8.55
CA ASN A 37 -1.29 7.97 -7.84
C ASN A 37 -1.13 8.55 -6.44
N ARG A 38 -0.28 7.92 -5.62
CA ARG A 38 0.31 8.58 -4.45
C ARG A 38 1.52 9.40 -4.89
N GLN A 39 1.92 10.39 -4.09
CA GLN A 39 3.08 11.22 -4.42
C GLN A 39 4.34 10.39 -4.70
N ARG A 40 5.19 10.86 -5.62
CA ARG A 40 6.51 10.29 -5.90
C ARG A 40 7.34 10.11 -4.62
N GLY A 41 8.08 9.01 -4.56
CA GLY A 41 8.89 8.63 -3.40
C GLY A 41 8.12 8.02 -2.23
N SER A 42 6.78 7.99 -2.26
CA SER A 42 6.01 7.22 -1.27
C SER A 42 6.23 5.71 -1.46
N GLY A 43 6.16 4.94 -0.36
CA GLY A 43 6.28 3.48 -0.43
C GLY A 43 5.28 2.84 -1.39
N THR A 44 4.04 3.36 -1.43
CA THR A 44 3.01 2.94 -2.38
C THR A 44 3.42 3.19 -3.84
N ARG A 45 4.02 4.34 -4.15
CA ARG A 45 4.52 4.63 -5.50
C ARG A 45 5.68 3.70 -5.87
N ILE A 46 6.66 3.53 -4.97
CA ILE A 46 7.79 2.63 -5.19
C ILE A 46 7.31 1.20 -5.45
N LEU A 47 6.35 0.71 -4.67
CA LEU A 47 5.74 -0.60 -4.87
C LEU A 47 5.02 -0.71 -6.21
N LEU A 48 4.23 0.29 -6.58
CA LEU A 48 3.52 0.31 -7.87
C LEU A 48 4.52 0.20 -9.02
N ASP A 49 5.55 1.04 -9.01
CA ASP A 49 6.54 1.14 -10.08
C ASP A 49 7.32 -0.17 -10.21
N TYR A 50 7.70 -0.77 -9.08
CA TYR A 50 8.32 -2.10 -9.03
C TYR A 50 7.41 -3.17 -9.64
N ARG A 51 6.12 -3.21 -9.26
CA ARG A 51 5.18 -4.20 -9.78
C ARG A 51 4.86 -4.02 -11.26
N LEU A 52 4.69 -2.79 -11.73
CA LEU A 52 4.47 -2.51 -13.15
C LEU A 52 5.69 -2.93 -13.99
N ALA A 53 6.90 -2.66 -13.50
CA ALA A 53 8.13 -3.10 -14.15
C ALA A 53 8.24 -4.64 -14.20
N GLU A 54 7.93 -5.35 -13.11
CA GLU A 54 7.89 -6.83 -13.10
C GLU A 54 6.88 -7.39 -14.13
N LEU A 55 5.77 -6.69 -14.34
CA LEU A 55 4.71 -7.06 -15.29
C LEU A 55 5.00 -6.61 -16.74
N GLY A 56 6.07 -5.83 -16.96
CA GLY A 56 6.38 -5.24 -18.27
C GLY A 56 5.35 -4.21 -18.74
N VAL A 57 4.62 -3.59 -17.81
CA VAL A 57 3.65 -2.53 -18.11
C VAL A 57 4.38 -1.20 -18.15
N ASP A 58 4.38 -0.57 -19.33
CA ASP A 58 4.91 0.77 -19.51
C ASP A 58 4.05 1.79 -18.75
N THR A 59 4.67 2.67 -17.98
CA THR A 59 3.98 3.70 -17.22
C THR A 59 3.48 4.83 -18.10
N ASP A 60 4.14 5.07 -19.24
CA ASP A 60 3.83 6.18 -20.15
C ASP A 60 2.48 6.00 -20.85
N ILE A 61 1.98 4.76 -20.93
CA ILE A 61 0.67 4.44 -21.49
C ILE A 61 -0.46 4.46 -20.45
N ILE A 62 -0.14 4.61 -19.16
CA ILE A 62 -1.14 4.70 -18.10
C ILE A 62 -1.63 6.14 -18.01
N HIS A 63 -2.86 6.38 -18.45
CA HIS A 63 -3.45 7.70 -18.39
C HIS A 63 -3.67 8.17 -16.94
N GLY A 64 -3.15 9.35 -16.60
CA GLY A 64 -3.19 9.90 -15.24
C GLY A 64 -2.09 9.41 -14.30
N TYR A 65 -1.06 8.71 -14.81
CA TYR A 65 0.02 8.19 -13.97
C TYR A 65 0.80 9.25 -13.17
N ASP A 66 0.90 10.47 -13.71
CA ASP A 66 1.49 11.65 -13.05
C ASP A 66 0.50 12.47 -12.20
N HIS A 67 -0.78 12.10 -12.19
CA HIS A 67 -1.76 12.70 -11.29
C HIS A 67 -1.54 12.14 -9.89
N GLU A 68 -1.09 12.99 -8.97
CA GLU A 68 -0.66 12.56 -7.64
C GLU A 68 -1.52 13.15 -6.53
N GLU A 69 -1.80 12.33 -5.53
CA GLU A 69 -2.46 12.70 -4.29
C GLU A 69 -1.54 12.45 -3.09
N TYR A 70 -1.70 13.26 -2.04
CA TYR A 70 -0.80 13.28 -0.87
C TYR A 70 -1.24 12.42 0.31
N THR A 71 -2.48 11.92 0.29
CA THR A 71 -2.94 10.90 1.23
C THR A 71 -3.69 9.75 0.54
N HIS A 72 -3.76 8.59 1.19
CA HIS A 72 -4.61 7.49 0.71
C HIS A 72 -6.10 7.87 0.68
N MET A 73 -6.53 8.71 1.62
CA MET A 73 -7.90 9.23 1.64
C MET A 73 -8.19 10.14 0.47
N ALA A 74 -7.23 10.95 0.03
CA ALA A 74 -7.38 11.81 -1.14
C ALA A 74 -7.45 10.99 -2.44
N VAL A 75 -6.63 9.93 -2.58
CA VAL A 75 -6.78 8.96 -3.68
C VAL A 75 -8.19 8.36 -3.69
N ALA A 76 -8.67 7.89 -2.55
CA ALA A 76 -10.01 7.32 -2.45
C ALA A 76 -11.10 8.37 -2.77
N ALA A 77 -10.94 9.61 -2.32
CA ALA A 77 -11.86 10.69 -2.60
C ALA A 77 -11.91 11.05 -4.09
N ALA A 78 -10.76 11.09 -4.77
CA ALA A 78 -10.68 11.32 -6.21
C ALA A 78 -11.42 10.23 -7.01
N VAL A 79 -11.27 8.96 -6.62
CA VAL A 79 -12.02 7.84 -7.22
C VAL A 79 -13.52 7.98 -6.95
N LYS A 80 -13.91 8.30 -5.71
CA LYS A 80 -15.32 8.50 -5.35
C LYS A 80 -15.98 9.65 -6.10
N ALA A 81 -15.24 10.73 -6.33
CA ALA A 81 -15.70 11.89 -7.07
C ALA A 81 -15.75 11.68 -8.60
N GLY A 82 -15.22 10.55 -9.09
CA GLY A 82 -15.10 10.28 -10.53
C GLY A 82 -14.01 11.09 -11.23
N ALA A 83 -13.10 11.73 -10.47
CA ALA A 83 -11.92 12.38 -11.03
C ALA A 83 -10.87 11.36 -11.51
N ALA A 84 -10.94 10.13 -11.02
CA ALA A 84 -10.20 8.97 -11.48
C ALA A 84 -11.09 7.72 -11.43
N ASP A 85 -10.81 6.72 -12.27
CA ASP A 85 -11.47 5.42 -12.24
C ASP A 85 -10.85 4.49 -11.18
N VAL A 86 -9.56 4.68 -10.91
CA VAL A 86 -8.75 3.79 -10.07
C VAL A 86 -7.56 4.51 -9.47
N GLY A 87 -7.15 4.12 -8.26
CA GLY A 87 -5.88 4.53 -7.67
C GLY A 87 -5.29 3.45 -6.77
N LEU A 88 -3.99 3.54 -6.45
CA LEU A 88 -3.35 2.60 -5.52
C LEU A 88 -3.35 3.16 -4.09
N GLY A 89 -3.78 2.34 -3.13
CA GLY A 89 -3.76 2.71 -1.72
C GLY A 89 -4.05 1.55 -0.80
N ILE A 90 -4.51 1.88 0.41
CA ILE A 90 -4.80 0.88 1.46
C ILE A 90 -6.29 0.57 1.54
N ARG A 91 -6.60 -0.66 1.95
CA ARG A 91 -7.97 -1.15 2.14
C ARG A 91 -8.83 -0.24 3.04
N ALA A 92 -8.25 0.28 4.12
CA ALA A 92 -8.96 1.15 5.05
C ALA A 92 -9.52 2.42 4.39
N ALA A 93 -8.79 3.03 3.44
CA ALA A 93 -9.24 4.22 2.74
C ALA A 93 -10.40 3.94 1.78
N ALA A 94 -10.35 2.79 1.08
CA ALA A 94 -11.45 2.34 0.24
C ALA A 94 -12.72 2.08 1.08
N GLN A 95 -12.58 1.35 2.18
CA GLN A 95 -13.69 1.03 3.09
C GLN A 95 -14.33 2.27 3.69
N ALA A 96 -13.53 3.25 4.12
CA ALA A 96 -14.02 4.50 4.70
C ALA A 96 -14.95 5.28 3.76
N LEU A 97 -14.79 5.12 2.44
CA LEU A 97 -15.60 5.82 1.43
C LEU A 97 -16.62 4.93 0.71
N GLY A 98 -16.75 3.66 1.09
CA GLY A 98 -17.67 2.70 0.46
C GLY A 98 -17.23 2.25 -0.93
N LEU A 99 -15.92 2.26 -1.20
CA LEU A 99 -15.35 1.93 -2.49
C LEU A 99 -14.96 0.46 -2.58
N LYS A 100 -14.86 -0.06 -3.80
CA LYS A 100 -14.36 -1.41 -4.05
C LYS A 100 -12.84 -1.43 -3.95
N TYR A 101 -12.32 -2.56 -3.50
CA TYR A 101 -10.88 -2.75 -3.28
C TYR A 101 -10.40 -4.10 -3.80
N ILE A 102 -9.26 -4.09 -4.50
CA ILE A 102 -8.57 -5.31 -4.97
C ILE A 102 -7.15 -5.30 -4.39
N GLY A 103 -6.82 -6.28 -3.54
CA GLY A 103 -5.48 -6.41 -2.97
C GLY A 103 -4.46 -6.81 -4.04
N ILE A 104 -3.30 -6.15 -4.06
CA ILE A 104 -2.23 -6.37 -5.05
C ILE A 104 -0.99 -6.95 -4.39
N ALA A 105 -0.58 -6.42 -3.24
CA ALA A 105 0.60 -6.89 -2.54
C ALA A 105 0.49 -6.64 -1.04
N GLN A 106 1.29 -7.40 -0.28
CA GLN A 106 1.51 -7.17 1.14
C GLN A 106 2.95 -6.73 1.37
N GLU A 107 3.09 -5.65 2.13
CA GLU A 107 4.36 -5.10 2.58
C GLU A 107 4.57 -5.47 4.05
N ARG A 108 5.75 -6.00 4.38
CA ARG A 108 6.16 -6.23 5.77
C ARG A 108 6.94 -5.03 6.28
N TYR A 109 6.54 -4.50 7.43
CA TYR A 109 7.27 -3.45 8.13
C TYR A 109 7.91 -4.06 9.37
N ASP A 110 9.22 -3.94 9.46
CA ASP A 110 10.03 -4.44 10.57
C ASP A 110 10.62 -3.26 11.38
N LEU A 111 10.72 -3.42 12.70
CA LEU A 111 11.54 -2.59 13.56
C LEU A 111 13.00 -3.04 13.41
N CYS A 112 13.86 -2.15 12.94
CA CYS A 112 15.30 -2.37 12.91
C CYS A 112 15.93 -1.87 14.21
N ILE A 113 16.40 -2.82 15.03
CA ILE A 113 16.95 -2.55 16.35
C ILE A 113 18.44 -2.93 16.34
N PRO A 114 19.37 -1.98 16.53
CA PRO A 114 20.78 -2.30 16.71
C PRO A 114 20.98 -3.26 17.89
N ALA A 115 21.87 -4.24 17.74
CA ALA A 115 22.02 -5.33 18.71
C ALA A 115 22.33 -4.82 20.13
N GLU A 116 23.15 -3.77 20.24
CA GLU A 116 23.52 -3.14 21.52
C GLU A 116 22.32 -2.59 22.31
N TYR A 117 21.21 -2.28 21.65
CA TYR A 117 20.02 -1.71 22.29
C TYR A 117 18.92 -2.74 22.57
N PHE A 118 19.04 -3.97 22.04
CA PHE A 118 17.95 -4.93 22.06
C PHE A 118 17.49 -5.27 23.48
N ASP A 119 18.43 -5.54 24.38
CA ASP A 119 18.15 -5.94 25.77
C ASP A 119 17.92 -4.74 26.72
N THR A 120 17.90 -3.52 26.19
CA THR A 120 17.62 -2.35 27.04
C THR A 120 16.18 -2.35 27.53
N PRO A 121 15.90 -1.88 28.77
CA PRO A 121 14.55 -1.89 29.32
C PRO A 121 13.53 -1.09 28.47
N TYR A 122 13.98 -0.05 27.76
CA TYR A 122 13.13 0.74 26.88
C TYR A 122 12.68 -0.04 25.64
N ILE A 123 13.60 -0.76 25.00
CA ILE A 123 13.27 -1.59 23.82
C ILE A 123 12.44 -2.79 24.24
N GLN A 124 12.78 -3.47 25.32
CA GLN A 124 11.98 -4.59 25.82
C GLN A 124 10.54 -4.13 26.13
N ARG A 125 10.36 -2.96 26.74
CA ARG A 125 9.02 -2.42 27.00
C ARG A 125 8.25 -2.09 25.73
N LEU A 126 8.92 -1.54 24.71
CA LEU A 126 8.31 -1.31 23.39
C LEU A 126 7.84 -2.64 22.76
N LEU A 127 8.71 -3.66 22.77
CA LEU A 127 8.42 -4.98 22.19
C LEU A 127 7.27 -5.68 22.91
N GLU A 128 7.19 -5.57 24.24
CA GLU A 128 6.05 -6.05 25.02
C GLU A 128 4.75 -5.41 24.54
N VAL A 129 4.70 -4.07 24.41
CA VAL A 129 3.49 -3.35 23.98
C VAL A 129 3.09 -3.73 22.56
N VAL A 130 4.05 -3.79 21.64
CA VAL A 130 3.81 -4.18 20.24
C VAL A 130 3.22 -5.59 20.16
N SER A 131 3.71 -6.52 21.00
CA SER A 131 3.24 -7.91 21.03
C SER A 131 1.82 -8.08 21.58
N LEU A 132 1.22 -7.04 22.17
CA LEU A 132 -0.18 -7.08 22.63
C LEU A 132 -1.19 -6.94 21.49
N TYR A 133 -0.76 -6.48 20.31
CA TYR A 133 -1.64 -6.32 19.16
C TYR A 133 -1.82 -7.65 18.43
N ASP A 134 -3.07 -8.00 18.13
CA ASP A 134 -3.42 -9.17 17.31
C ASP A 134 -3.18 -8.87 15.82
N LEU A 135 -1.90 -8.79 15.45
CA LEU A 135 -1.44 -8.59 14.09
C LEU A 135 -0.53 -9.76 13.71
N ARG A 136 -0.58 -10.17 12.44
CA ARG A 136 0.21 -11.30 11.93
C ARG A 136 1.69 -11.11 12.23
N ASP A 137 2.25 -12.06 12.98
CA ASP A 137 3.66 -12.13 13.39
C ASP A 137 4.18 -10.91 14.18
N CYS A 138 3.28 -10.10 14.75
CA CYS A 138 3.67 -8.90 15.49
C CYS A 138 4.60 -9.24 16.66
N GLY A 139 5.71 -8.51 16.80
CA GLY A 139 6.71 -8.73 17.85
C GLY A 139 7.67 -9.90 17.60
N LYS A 140 7.49 -10.69 16.52
CA LYS A 140 8.40 -11.80 16.21
C LYS A 140 9.73 -11.29 15.66
N VAL A 141 10.84 -11.82 16.18
CA VAL A 141 12.18 -11.61 15.60
C VAL A 141 12.24 -12.34 14.26
N MET A 142 12.37 -11.58 13.17
CA MET A 142 12.45 -12.10 11.80
C MET A 142 13.89 -12.36 11.38
N TRP A 143 14.84 -11.64 11.97
CA TRP A 143 16.26 -11.80 11.67
C TRP A 143 17.14 -11.30 12.83
N GLN A 144 18.26 -11.99 13.02
CA GLN A 144 19.29 -11.67 14.00
C GLN A 144 20.66 -11.67 13.30
N SER A 145 21.40 -10.58 13.49
CA SER A 145 22.78 -10.37 13.03
C SER A 145 23.78 -11.07 13.92
#